data_AF-A0A671U4R5-F1
#
_entry.id   AF-A0A671U4R5-F1
#
_cell.length_a   1.000
_cell.length_b   1.000
_cell.length_c   1.000
_cell.angle_alpha   90.00
_cell.angle_beta   90.00
_cell.angle_gamma   90.00
#
_symmetry.space_group_name_H-M   'P 1'
#
loop_
_entity.id
_entity.type
_entity.pdbx_description
1 polymer ?
#
loop_
_entity_poly.entity_id
_entity_poly.type
_entity_poly.pdbx_seq_one_letter_code
_entity_poly.pdbx_strand_id
1 'polypeptide(L)'
;MEYVKSIPSIASQIYTLVKNVKANKERCQRVSERVKALENLVELIGKEKQILHNKEKALKELSITLESAQKLITKFTTAKWLKKMVKSSSHEDDFNSLNDRLNDAFDILSGALQVEQVKLLSKVFERTNREKQDEIDRREDDKELKILLIEHMESQQKAFEELQISVQKLLENMNKPKITDEGIKMIKPDELKYELPKEPFMTTSTSEVYRGEYHGFQVAIKRYTDLNTSSGAIQSVFKKETETMKRFESPNILRMFGICVQEDGPRSQFLIIMEYCEKGSLRQVLDTECEKLSWPRKARMCLDAAKGLYRLHQTEEKSKVHGCINSCKFLVAEGYIVKLGGFELAKTETSLKKSTKKSTKSKESGSLCYYSPEVLKNINHPYSKQCEMYSFGIVLWEIATCEKPFAGCSDKDIQQKVFEEKFQEPLPEDCPKPLGDLINACRAYESFQRPSAGVLMDRLRILVAQLKE
;
A
#
# COMPACT_ATOMS: atom_id res chain seq x y z
N MET A 1 -9.99 29.26 -1.02
CA MET A 1 -10.63 29.77 0.23
C MET A 1 -11.70 28.86 0.83
N GLU A 2 -12.38 28.02 0.04
CA GLU A 2 -13.42 27.09 0.51
C GLU A 2 -12.93 26.16 1.64
N TYR A 3 -11.74 25.57 1.48
CA TYR A 3 -11.18 24.61 2.44
C TYR A 3 -10.87 25.21 3.82
N VAL A 4 -10.39 26.46 3.87
CA VAL A 4 -10.10 27.21 5.11
C VAL A 4 -11.37 27.35 5.98
N LYS A 5 -12.55 27.42 5.36
CA LYS A 5 -13.83 27.48 6.07
C LYS A 5 -14.40 26.09 6.40
N SER A 6 -14.14 25.08 5.57
CA SER A 6 -14.66 23.72 5.77
C SER A 6 -13.93 22.93 6.86
N ILE A 7 -12.61 23.11 6.99
CA ILE A 7 -11.76 22.32 7.88
C ILE A 7 -12.17 22.47 9.36
N PRO A 8 -12.40 23.70 9.90
CA PRO A 8 -12.88 23.86 11.27
C PRO A 8 -14.23 23.17 11.53
N SER A 9 -15.11 23.15 10.52
CA SER A 9 -16.40 22.46 10.62
C SER A 9 -16.21 20.94 10.75
N ILE A 10 -15.34 20.34 9.94
CA ILE A 10 -15.02 18.90 10.01
C ILE A 10 -14.34 18.58 11.35
N ALA A 11 -13.41 19.42 11.81
CA ALA A 11 -12.72 19.27 13.08
C ALA A 11 -13.69 19.25 14.28
N SER A 12 -14.64 20.19 14.31
CA SER A 12 -15.69 20.23 15.35
C SER A 12 -16.56 18.95 15.38
N GLN A 13 -16.87 18.39 14.21
CA GLN A 13 -17.59 17.12 14.13
C GLN A 13 -16.75 15.95 14.65
N ILE A 14 -15.44 15.92 14.36
CA ILE A 14 -14.50 14.94 14.92
C ILE A 14 -14.47 15.02 16.45
N TYR A 15 -14.35 16.22 17.03
CA TYR A 15 -14.34 16.42 18.49
C TYR A 15 -15.62 15.89 19.15
N THR A 16 -16.76 16.07 18.47
CA THR A 16 -18.06 15.57 18.96
C THR A 16 -18.14 14.05 18.87
N LEU A 17 -17.62 13.45 17.80
CA LEU A 17 -17.62 11.98 17.64
C LEU A 17 -16.72 11.30 18.67
N VAL A 18 -15.54 11.85 18.93
CA VAL A 18 -14.55 11.28 19.87
C VAL A 18 -15.12 11.14 21.28
N LYS A 19 -15.94 12.10 21.74
CA LYS A 19 -16.62 12.03 23.04
C LYS A 19 -17.60 10.84 23.16
N ASN A 20 -18.05 10.30 22.03
CA ASN A 20 -19.09 9.28 21.95
C ASN A 20 -18.57 7.91 21.48
N VAL A 21 -17.25 7.73 21.31
CA VAL A 21 -16.69 6.44 20.91
C VAL A 21 -16.76 5.45 22.06
N LYS A 22 -17.10 4.21 21.73
CA LYS A 22 -17.22 3.11 22.68
C LYS A 22 -15.99 2.22 22.74
N ALA A 23 -15.12 2.29 21.74
CA ALA A 23 -13.89 1.52 21.62
C ALA A 23 -12.82 2.34 20.87
N ASN A 24 -11.54 1.97 21.02
CA ASN A 24 -10.40 2.73 20.50
C ASN A 24 -10.36 4.19 21.00
N LYS A 25 -10.68 4.42 22.28
CA LYS A 25 -10.85 5.76 22.85
C LYS A 25 -9.55 6.54 22.78
N GLU A 26 -8.43 5.93 23.16
CA GLU A 26 -7.13 6.59 23.21
C GLU A 26 -6.67 6.96 21.79
N ARG A 27 -6.78 6.02 20.84
CA ARG A 27 -6.48 6.30 19.43
C ARG A 27 -7.37 7.39 18.82
N CYS A 28 -8.67 7.39 19.12
CA CYS A 28 -9.57 8.45 18.67
C CYS A 28 -9.24 9.82 19.29
N GLN A 29 -8.88 9.84 20.58
CA GLN A 29 -8.45 11.03 21.29
C GLN A 29 -7.15 11.59 20.70
N ARG A 30 -6.18 10.73 20.37
CA ARG A 30 -4.94 11.11 19.72
C ARG A 30 -5.16 11.79 18.37
N VAL A 31 -6.03 11.20 17.54
CA VAL A 31 -6.43 11.81 16.26
C VAL A 31 -7.03 13.20 16.51
N SER A 32 -7.91 13.34 17.52
CA SER A 32 -8.50 14.63 17.90
C SER A 32 -7.45 15.71 18.23
N GLU A 33 -6.42 15.35 19.00
CA GLU A 33 -5.34 16.28 19.37
C GLU A 33 -4.54 16.75 18.15
N ARG A 34 -4.24 15.81 17.23
CA ARG A 34 -3.54 16.13 15.97
C ARG A 34 -4.38 17.00 15.04
N VAL A 35 -5.68 16.71 14.93
CA VAL A 35 -6.61 17.55 14.18
C VAL A 35 -6.63 18.97 14.74
N LYS A 36 -6.63 19.13 16.07
CA LYS A 36 -6.61 20.45 16.71
C LYS A 36 -5.33 21.24 16.44
N ALA A 37 -4.19 20.55 16.46
CA ALA A 37 -2.92 21.16 16.08
C ALA A 37 -2.91 21.63 14.61
N LEU A 38 -3.48 20.85 13.69
CA LEU A 38 -3.62 21.21 12.28
C LEU A 38 -4.64 22.33 12.04
N GLU A 39 -5.76 22.34 12.77
CA GLU A 39 -6.77 23.41 12.73
C GLU A 39 -6.13 24.77 13.05
N ASN A 40 -5.31 24.85 14.09
CA ASN A 40 -4.56 26.06 14.43
C ASN A 40 -3.65 26.53 13.28
N LEU A 41 -2.99 25.62 12.57
CA LEU A 41 -2.15 25.96 11.40
C LEU A 41 -2.99 26.49 10.23
N VAL A 42 -4.14 25.88 9.99
CA VAL A 42 -5.08 26.29 8.93
C VAL A 42 -5.60 27.70 9.18
N GLU A 43 -5.92 28.04 10.44
CA GLU A 43 -6.32 29.39 10.83
C GLU A 43 -5.21 30.44 10.58
N LEU A 44 -3.95 30.08 10.85
CA LEU A 44 -2.79 30.96 10.61
C LEU A 44 -2.59 31.22 9.11
N ILE A 45 -2.65 30.17 8.29
CA ILE A 45 -2.55 30.27 6.84
C ILE A 45 -3.73 31.07 6.26
N GLY A 46 -4.92 30.92 6.83
CA GLY A 46 -6.11 31.69 6.43
C GLY A 46 -5.99 33.20 6.61
N LYS A 47 -5.02 33.68 7.43
CA LYS A 47 -4.75 35.11 7.64
C LYS A 47 -3.77 35.70 6.61
N GLU A 48 -3.14 34.88 5.76
CA GLU A 48 -2.23 35.36 4.70
C GLU A 48 -3.00 36.03 3.56
N LYS A 49 -2.48 37.16 3.04
CA LYS A 49 -3.12 37.92 1.94
C LYS A 49 -3.14 37.16 0.60
N GLN A 50 -2.23 36.22 0.38
CA GLN A 50 -2.14 35.43 -0.83
C GLN A 50 -1.65 34.01 -0.51
N ILE A 51 -2.54 33.03 -0.71
CA ILE A 51 -2.24 31.61 -0.47
C ILE A 51 -1.56 31.05 -1.72
N LEU A 52 -0.32 30.58 -1.56
CA LEU A 52 0.44 29.95 -2.64
C LEU A 52 -0.22 28.62 -3.08
N HIS A 53 -0.13 28.26 -4.36
CA HIS A 53 -0.86 27.10 -4.93
C HIS A 53 -0.57 25.77 -4.22
N ASN A 54 0.68 25.57 -3.75
CA ASN A 54 1.06 24.41 -2.95
C ASN A 54 0.30 24.32 -1.61
N LYS A 55 0.06 25.46 -0.93
CA LYS A 55 -0.74 25.52 0.30
C LYS A 55 -2.20 25.17 0.04
N GLU A 56 -2.76 25.62 -1.09
CA GLU A 56 -4.14 25.29 -1.46
C GLU A 56 -4.32 23.78 -1.74
N LYS A 57 -3.35 23.16 -2.43
CA LYS A 57 -3.33 21.69 -2.59
C LYS A 57 -3.25 20.99 -1.24
N ALA A 58 -2.36 21.41 -0.35
CA ALA A 58 -2.21 20.84 0.99
C ALA A 58 -3.49 20.94 1.84
N LEU A 59 -4.17 22.09 1.81
CA LEU A 59 -5.45 22.29 2.49
C LEU A 59 -6.55 21.37 1.94
N LYS A 60 -6.59 21.16 0.62
CA LYS A 60 -7.52 20.22 -0.01
C LYS A 60 -7.24 18.77 0.41
N GLU A 61 -5.97 18.36 0.43
CA GLU A 61 -5.57 17.01 0.88
C GLU A 61 -5.85 16.80 2.38
N LEU A 62 -5.63 17.83 3.20
CA LEU A 62 -5.99 17.81 4.62
C LEU A 62 -7.50 17.64 4.81
N SER A 63 -8.33 18.41 4.11
CA SER A 63 -9.79 18.29 4.18
C SER A 63 -10.27 16.85 3.91
N ILE A 64 -9.74 16.20 2.87
CA ILE A 64 -10.04 14.78 2.57
C ILE A 64 -9.58 13.86 3.72
N THR A 65 -8.42 14.14 4.30
CA THR A 65 -7.87 13.38 5.42
C THR A 65 -8.75 13.49 6.67
N LEU A 66 -9.27 14.69 6.96
CA LEU A 66 -10.18 14.92 8.07
C LEU A 66 -11.54 14.24 7.87
N GLU A 67 -12.09 14.25 6.65
CA GLU A 67 -13.32 13.48 6.35
C GLU A 67 -13.12 11.98 6.57
N SER A 68 -11.95 11.45 6.21
CA SER A 68 -11.60 10.06 6.47
C SER A 68 -11.42 9.77 7.96
N ALA A 69 -10.83 10.69 8.72
CA ALA A 69 -10.78 10.61 10.18
C ALA A 69 -12.19 10.52 10.78
N GLN A 70 -13.08 11.42 10.34
CA GLN A 70 -14.46 11.46 10.79
C GLN A 70 -15.19 10.13 10.51
N LYS A 71 -15.05 9.59 9.29
CA LYS A 71 -15.64 8.30 8.91
C LYS A 71 -15.07 7.15 9.73
N LEU A 72 -13.77 7.13 9.99
CA LEU A 72 -13.12 6.11 10.81
C LEU A 72 -13.65 6.14 12.24
N ILE A 73 -13.66 7.32 12.90
CA ILE A 73 -14.12 7.50 14.28
C ILE A 73 -15.61 7.14 14.42
N THR A 74 -16.43 7.47 13.42
CA THR A 74 -17.86 7.11 13.40
C THR A 74 -18.09 5.58 13.47
N LYS A 75 -17.14 4.75 13.00
CA LYS A 75 -17.27 3.29 13.13
C LYS A 75 -17.34 2.84 14.59
N PHE A 76 -16.73 3.61 15.50
CA PHE A 76 -16.59 3.28 16.92
C PHE A 76 -17.67 3.92 17.82
N THR A 77 -18.59 4.73 17.28
CA THR A 77 -19.68 5.33 18.07
C THR A 77 -20.95 4.46 18.14
N THR A 78 -21.12 3.52 17.20
CA THR A 78 -22.38 2.74 17.08
C THR A 78 -22.41 1.48 17.94
N ALA A 79 -23.58 1.11 18.50
CA ALA A 79 -23.76 -0.12 19.30
C ALA A 79 -23.53 -1.45 18.55
N LYS A 80 -23.34 -1.42 17.22
CA LYS A 80 -22.99 -2.59 16.39
C LYS A 80 -21.48 -2.73 16.16
N TRP A 81 -20.65 -1.97 16.87
CA TRP A 81 -19.20 -1.94 16.68
C TRP A 81 -18.56 -3.34 16.83
N LEU A 82 -19.03 -4.18 17.76
CA LEU A 82 -18.58 -5.57 17.93
C LEU A 82 -18.83 -6.45 16.69
N LYS A 83 -20.03 -6.38 16.10
CA LYS A 83 -20.36 -7.13 14.85
C LYS A 83 -19.57 -6.63 13.63
N LYS A 84 -19.22 -5.35 13.60
CA LYS A 84 -18.36 -4.79 12.54
C LYS A 84 -16.90 -5.20 12.72
N MET A 85 -16.43 -5.30 13.96
CA MET A 85 -15.07 -5.69 14.30
C MET A 85 -14.73 -7.14 13.94
N VAL A 86 -15.63 -8.09 14.20
CA VAL A 86 -15.41 -9.51 13.83
C VAL A 86 -15.27 -9.71 12.31
N LYS A 87 -15.74 -8.75 11.50
CA LYS A 87 -15.65 -8.78 10.04
C LYS A 87 -14.42 -8.07 9.46
N SER A 88 -13.61 -7.36 10.25
CA SER A 88 -12.49 -6.58 9.74
C SER A 88 -11.25 -6.68 10.62
N SER A 89 -10.30 -7.52 10.20
CA SER A 89 -9.01 -7.73 10.87
C SER A 89 -7.97 -6.63 10.61
N SER A 90 -8.34 -5.39 10.24
CA SER A 90 -7.39 -4.40 9.72
C SER A 90 -7.62 -2.94 10.17
N HIS A 91 -8.16 -2.69 11.36
CA HIS A 91 -8.31 -1.30 11.84
C HIS A 91 -6.99 -0.65 12.27
N GLU A 92 -5.98 -1.46 12.57
CA GLU A 92 -4.63 -0.99 12.88
C GLU A 92 -4.02 -0.24 11.69
N ASP A 93 -4.14 -0.78 10.48
CA ASP A 93 -3.69 -0.14 9.25
C ASP A 93 -4.42 1.19 8.99
N ASP A 94 -5.72 1.28 9.32
CA ASP A 94 -6.53 2.48 9.11
C ASP A 94 -6.07 3.66 10.00
N PHE A 95 -5.79 3.42 11.29
CA PHE A 95 -5.29 4.47 12.20
C PHE A 95 -3.85 4.87 11.88
N ASN A 96 -2.98 3.90 11.59
CA ASN A 96 -1.59 4.17 11.21
C ASN A 96 -1.54 5.04 9.94
N SER A 97 -2.29 4.64 8.91
CA SER A 97 -2.49 5.40 7.68
C SER A 97 -2.95 6.83 7.94
N LEU A 98 -4.00 6.99 8.75
CA LEU A 98 -4.55 8.31 9.05
C LEU A 98 -3.52 9.21 9.75
N ASN A 99 -2.85 8.67 10.77
CA ASN A 99 -1.85 9.39 11.55
C ASN A 99 -0.67 9.87 10.70
N ASP A 100 -0.20 9.05 9.76
CA ASP A 100 0.85 9.44 8.82
C ASP A 100 0.43 10.57 7.90
N ARG A 101 -0.83 10.56 7.42
CA ARG A 101 -1.32 11.63 6.54
C ARG A 101 -1.55 12.94 7.28
N LEU A 102 -1.95 12.87 8.54
CA LEU A 102 -1.98 14.04 9.40
C LEU A 102 -0.57 14.60 9.60
N ASN A 103 0.45 13.73 9.72
CA ASN A 103 1.86 14.14 9.78
C ASN A 103 2.32 14.77 8.46
N ASP A 104 2.06 14.16 7.31
CA ASP A 104 2.41 14.73 5.99
C ASP A 104 1.77 16.12 5.81
N ALA A 105 0.50 16.27 6.19
CA ALA A 105 -0.18 17.56 6.16
C ALA A 105 0.47 18.56 7.11
N PHE A 106 0.87 18.13 8.31
CA PHE A 106 1.56 18.98 9.28
C PHE A 106 2.90 19.46 8.73
N ASP A 107 3.72 18.59 8.14
CA ASP A 107 5.03 18.96 7.60
C ASP A 107 4.91 19.97 6.45
N ILE A 108 3.95 19.76 5.54
CA ILE A 108 3.72 20.66 4.40
C ILE A 108 3.19 22.02 4.87
N LEU A 109 2.26 22.04 5.83
CA LEU A 109 1.64 23.29 6.30
C LEU A 109 2.56 24.06 7.28
N SER A 110 3.35 23.36 8.10
CA SER A 110 4.26 23.97 9.07
C SER A 110 5.53 24.53 8.43
N GLY A 111 6.06 23.89 7.37
CA GLY A 111 7.21 24.39 6.60
C GLY A 111 6.99 25.76 5.94
N ALA A 112 5.77 26.28 6.00
CA ALA A 112 5.38 27.58 5.45
C ALA A 112 5.20 28.71 6.48
N LEU A 113 5.41 28.46 7.78
CA LEU A 113 5.13 29.42 8.86
C LEU A 113 6.40 29.77 9.67
N GLN A 114 6.47 30.98 10.24
CA GLN A 114 7.61 31.42 11.08
C GLN A 114 7.66 30.72 12.45
N VAL A 115 8.89 30.59 12.98
CA VAL A 115 9.46 29.45 13.73
C VAL A 115 8.95 29.25 15.18
N GLU A 116 8.13 30.15 15.74
CA GLU A 116 7.88 30.15 17.19
C GLU A 116 6.65 29.34 17.65
N GLN A 117 5.53 29.38 16.91
CA GLN A 117 4.33 28.57 17.22
C GLN A 117 4.47 27.11 16.77
N VAL A 118 5.29 26.85 15.75
CA VAL A 118 5.52 25.51 15.20
C VAL A 118 6.15 24.58 16.24
N LYS A 119 7.04 25.07 17.11
CA LYS A 119 7.75 24.24 18.11
C LYS A 119 6.83 23.50 19.09
N LEU A 120 5.73 24.13 19.52
CA LEU A 120 4.76 23.48 20.42
C LEU A 120 3.92 22.44 19.69
N LEU A 121 3.58 22.71 18.43
CA LEU A 121 2.82 21.78 17.59
C LEU A 121 3.69 20.60 17.14
N SER A 122 4.99 20.80 16.89
CA SER A 122 5.93 19.74 16.54
C SER A 122 5.98 18.65 17.60
N LYS A 123 5.83 18.97 18.89
CA LYS A 123 5.78 17.97 19.98
C LYS A 123 4.61 16.97 19.83
N VAL A 124 3.48 17.42 19.29
CA VAL A 124 2.30 16.56 19.01
C VAL A 124 2.58 15.58 17.86
N PHE A 125 3.51 15.94 16.98
CA PHE A 125 3.87 15.20 15.76
C PHE A 125 5.25 14.51 15.81
N GLU A 126 5.97 14.62 16.94
CA GLU A 126 7.30 14.02 17.13
C GLU A 126 7.28 12.49 17.04
N ARG A 127 8.09 11.94 16.12
CA ARG A 127 8.14 10.50 15.81
C ARG A 127 8.49 9.60 17.00
N THR A 128 9.48 10.00 17.79
CA THR A 128 9.97 9.20 18.93
C THR A 128 8.95 9.09 20.06
N ASN A 129 8.12 10.13 20.24
CA ASN A 129 6.98 10.08 21.15
C ASN A 129 5.83 9.29 20.53
N ARG A 130 5.58 9.45 19.22
CA ARG A 130 4.53 8.74 18.49
C ARG A 130 4.63 7.22 18.62
N GLU A 131 5.79 6.59 18.37
CA GLU A 131 5.89 5.12 18.43
C GLU A 131 5.61 4.57 19.84
N LYS A 132 6.10 5.27 20.87
CA LYS A 132 5.85 4.90 22.28
C LYS A 132 4.38 5.11 22.66
N GLN A 133 3.80 6.22 22.20
CA GLN A 133 2.46 6.60 22.54
C GLN A 133 1.42 5.75 21.78
N ASP A 134 1.64 5.46 20.49
CA ASP A 134 0.81 4.56 19.68
C ASP A 134 0.80 3.13 20.28
N GLU A 135 1.92 2.69 20.88
CA GLU A 135 2.01 1.43 21.63
C GLU A 135 1.25 1.46 22.96
N ILE A 136 1.31 2.56 23.70
CA ILE A 136 0.55 2.74 24.95
C ILE A 136 -0.95 2.80 24.66
N ASP A 137 -1.35 3.66 23.73
CA ASP A 137 -2.74 3.85 23.30
C ASP A 137 -3.30 2.49 22.79
N ARG A 138 -2.50 1.70 22.05
CA ARG A 138 -2.83 0.31 21.66
C ARG A 138 -3.13 -0.58 22.86
N ARG A 139 -2.20 -0.66 23.81
CA ARG A 139 -2.34 -1.57 24.95
C ARG A 139 -3.56 -1.23 25.79
N GLU A 140 -3.85 0.05 25.93
CA GLU A 140 -5.00 0.49 26.71
C GLU A 140 -6.31 0.21 25.96
N ASP A 141 -6.37 0.51 24.67
CA ASP A 141 -7.52 0.17 23.81
C ASP A 141 -7.78 -1.35 23.75
N ASP A 142 -6.72 -2.18 23.73
CA ASP A 142 -6.83 -3.65 23.74
C ASP A 142 -7.36 -4.20 25.07
N LYS A 143 -6.96 -3.59 26.19
CA LYS A 143 -7.52 -3.95 27.51
C LYS A 143 -8.99 -3.57 27.58
N GLU A 144 -9.33 -2.35 27.17
CA GLU A 144 -10.70 -1.87 27.18
C GLU A 144 -11.59 -2.71 26.26
N LEU A 145 -11.07 -3.08 25.09
CA LEU A 145 -11.73 -3.99 24.17
C LEU A 145 -12.01 -5.36 24.80
N LYS A 146 -11.03 -5.93 25.51
CA LYS A 146 -11.21 -7.21 26.23
C LYS A 146 -12.31 -7.10 27.28
N ILE A 147 -12.35 -6.00 28.03
CA ILE A 147 -13.40 -5.74 29.03
C ILE A 147 -14.78 -5.67 28.35
N LEU A 148 -14.91 -4.87 27.28
CA LEU A 148 -16.16 -4.73 26.54
C LEU A 148 -16.63 -6.03 25.87
N LEU A 149 -15.70 -6.88 25.44
CA LEU A 149 -16.01 -8.22 24.93
C LEU A 149 -16.53 -9.13 26.04
N ILE A 150 -15.89 -9.12 27.22
CA ILE A 150 -16.33 -9.88 28.40
C ILE A 150 -17.73 -9.42 28.82
N GLU A 151 -17.95 -8.11 29.00
CA GLU A 151 -19.26 -7.54 29.35
C GLU A 151 -20.34 -7.89 28.31
N HIS A 152 -19.98 -7.85 27.02
CA HIS A 152 -20.90 -8.25 25.96
C HIS A 152 -21.23 -9.75 26.02
N MET A 153 -20.23 -10.61 26.24
CA MET A 153 -20.42 -12.05 26.38
C MET A 153 -21.29 -12.37 27.60
N GLU A 154 -21.05 -11.72 28.73
CA GLU A 154 -21.88 -11.83 29.95
C GLU A 154 -23.31 -11.35 29.71
N SER A 155 -23.51 -10.26 28.94
CA SER A 155 -24.84 -9.77 28.57
C SER A 155 -25.61 -10.70 27.61
N GLN A 156 -24.90 -11.52 26.83
CA GLN A 156 -25.45 -12.45 25.84
C GLN A 156 -25.60 -13.88 26.40
N GLN A 157 -25.19 -14.16 27.65
CA GLN A 157 -25.23 -15.46 28.32
C GLN A 157 -26.65 -16.07 28.47
N LYS A 158 -27.71 -15.37 28.02
CA LYS A 158 -29.09 -15.87 28.06
C LYS A 158 -29.58 -16.53 26.75
N ALA A 159 -28.72 -16.75 25.76
CA ALA A 159 -29.14 -17.30 24.46
C ALA A 159 -28.05 -18.12 23.75
N PHE A 160 -27.46 -19.14 24.37
CA PHE A 160 -26.30 -19.82 23.79
C PHE A 160 -26.23 -21.34 24.01
N GLU A 161 -27.00 -22.10 23.24
CA GLU A 161 -26.70 -23.53 22.98
C GLU A 161 -26.37 -23.81 21.51
N GLU A 162 -26.81 -22.97 20.56
CA GLU A 162 -26.55 -23.19 19.12
C GLU A 162 -25.17 -22.73 18.63
N LEU A 163 -24.40 -22.02 19.45
CA LEU A 163 -23.25 -21.22 19.00
C LEU A 163 -21.91 -21.82 19.51
N GLN A 164 -21.97 -22.92 20.29
CA GLN A 164 -20.81 -23.71 20.73
C GLN A 164 -20.04 -24.33 19.55
N ILE A 165 -20.74 -24.84 18.54
CA ILE A 165 -20.12 -25.50 17.36
C ILE A 165 -19.36 -24.47 16.49
N SER A 166 -19.84 -23.23 16.42
CA SER A 166 -19.24 -22.16 15.62
C SER A 166 -18.03 -21.53 16.29
N VAL A 167 -18.10 -21.33 17.62
CA VAL A 167 -16.96 -20.85 18.42
C VAL A 167 -15.82 -21.86 18.45
N GLN A 168 -16.13 -23.16 18.49
CA GLN A 168 -15.09 -24.19 18.46
C GLN A 168 -14.34 -24.20 17.12
N LYS A 169 -15.05 -24.05 15.99
CA LYS A 169 -14.42 -23.84 14.67
C LYS A 169 -13.63 -22.53 14.55
N LEU A 170 -14.08 -21.46 15.21
CA LEU A 170 -13.35 -20.18 15.25
C LEU A 170 -12.10 -20.26 16.13
N LEU A 171 -12.16 -20.93 17.28
CA LEU A 171 -11.02 -21.20 18.15
C LEU A 171 -10.01 -22.12 17.46
N GLU A 172 -10.46 -23.13 16.71
CA GLU A 172 -9.59 -23.96 15.86
C GLU A 172 -8.90 -23.15 14.75
N ASN A 173 -9.59 -22.21 14.13
CA ASN A 173 -9.00 -21.32 13.12
C ASN A 173 -8.09 -20.24 13.72
N MET A 174 -8.31 -19.83 14.97
CA MET A 174 -7.45 -18.92 15.71
C MET A 174 -6.22 -19.61 16.30
N ASN A 175 -6.32 -20.91 16.62
CA ASN A 175 -5.22 -21.72 17.16
C ASN A 175 -4.37 -22.40 16.08
N LYS A 176 -4.71 -22.27 14.80
CA LYS A 176 -3.77 -22.60 13.72
C LYS A 176 -2.61 -21.60 13.80
N PRO A 177 -1.34 -22.05 13.91
CA PRO A 177 -0.21 -21.14 13.87
C PRO A 177 -0.30 -20.37 12.56
N LYS A 178 -0.55 -19.06 12.62
CA LYS A 178 -0.52 -18.27 11.42
C LYS A 178 0.95 -18.08 11.08
N ILE A 179 1.33 -18.48 9.86
CA ILE A 179 2.63 -18.11 9.30
C ILE A 179 2.85 -16.57 9.28
N THR A 180 1.80 -15.79 9.58
CA THR A 180 1.83 -14.34 9.69
C THR A 180 2.59 -13.79 10.89
N ASP A 181 2.88 -14.60 11.90
CA ASP A 181 3.48 -14.13 13.16
C ASP A 181 5.00 -14.38 13.22
N GLU A 182 5.56 -15.10 12.23
CA GLU A 182 7.01 -15.27 12.11
C GLU A 182 7.65 -14.11 11.35
N GLY A 183 8.62 -13.44 11.99
CA GLY A 183 9.42 -12.40 11.35
C GLY A 183 10.39 -12.95 10.30
N ILE A 184 10.78 -12.11 9.34
CA ILE A 184 11.70 -12.51 8.25
C ILE A 184 13.02 -13.06 8.81
N LYS A 185 13.36 -14.31 8.46
CA LYS A 185 14.53 -15.04 8.96
C LYS A 185 15.31 -15.76 7.86
N MET A 186 16.49 -16.29 8.21
CA MET A 186 17.19 -17.27 7.39
C MET A 186 16.50 -18.62 7.57
N ILE A 187 15.97 -19.17 6.48
CA ILE A 187 15.26 -20.46 6.43
C ILE A 187 16.27 -21.53 6.02
N LYS A 188 16.32 -22.63 6.77
CA LYS A 188 17.20 -23.74 6.42
C LYS A 188 16.62 -24.56 5.26
N PRO A 189 17.46 -25.18 4.42
CA PRO A 189 16.98 -25.99 3.29
C PRO A 189 16.02 -27.12 3.67
N ASP A 190 16.20 -27.74 4.84
CA ASP A 190 15.37 -28.83 5.36
C ASP A 190 13.97 -28.39 5.81
N GLU A 191 13.76 -27.09 6.02
CA GLU A 191 12.44 -26.53 6.34
C GLU A 191 11.57 -26.32 5.09
N LEU A 192 12.15 -26.42 3.89
CA LEU A 192 11.46 -26.22 2.62
C LEU A 192 11.18 -27.56 1.93
N LYS A 193 9.93 -27.75 1.50
CA LYS A 193 9.57 -28.83 0.59
C LYS A 193 9.13 -28.23 -0.74
N TYR A 194 9.54 -28.80 -1.85
CA TYR A 194 9.07 -28.38 -3.17
C TYR A 194 8.98 -29.62 -4.06
N GLU A 195 7.83 -29.79 -4.71
CA GLU A 195 7.47 -31.02 -5.43
C GLU A 195 8.41 -31.26 -6.63
N LEU A 196 8.73 -32.53 -6.87
CA LEU A 196 9.50 -32.99 -8.03
C LEU A 196 8.51 -33.55 -9.08
N PRO A 197 8.65 -33.20 -10.37
CA PRO A 197 9.75 -32.48 -11.00
C PRO A 197 9.76 -30.97 -10.73
N LYS A 198 10.96 -30.40 -10.59
CA LYS A 198 11.22 -28.97 -10.32
C LYS A 198 10.97 -28.13 -11.59
N GLU A 199 9.73 -28.00 -12.02
CA GLU A 199 9.41 -27.06 -13.09
C GLU A 199 9.06 -25.69 -12.50
N PRO A 200 9.77 -24.62 -12.89
CA PRO A 200 9.39 -23.28 -12.49
C PRO A 200 8.07 -22.91 -13.17
N PHE A 201 7.11 -22.38 -12.40
CA PHE A 201 5.86 -21.86 -12.98
C PHE A 201 6.05 -20.46 -13.57
N MET A 202 7.18 -19.81 -13.29
CA MET A 202 7.58 -18.53 -13.86
C MET A 202 9.10 -18.48 -14.02
N THR A 203 9.56 -18.06 -15.19
CA THR A 203 10.98 -17.84 -15.48
C THR A 203 11.16 -16.45 -16.07
N THR A 204 12.13 -15.71 -15.54
CA THR A 204 12.60 -14.43 -16.06
C THR A 204 14.05 -14.56 -16.52
N SER A 205 14.59 -13.51 -17.15
CA SER A 205 16.01 -13.47 -17.53
C SER A 205 17.00 -13.66 -16.38
N THR A 206 16.59 -13.46 -15.13
CA THR A 206 17.46 -13.47 -13.94
C THR A 206 17.02 -14.44 -12.84
N SER A 207 15.83 -15.04 -12.97
CA SER A 207 15.25 -15.83 -11.90
C SER A 207 14.21 -16.84 -12.36
N GLU A 208 13.97 -17.84 -11.53
CA GLU A 208 12.96 -18.87 -11.69
C GLU A 208 12.13 -18.92 -10.41
N VAL A 209 10.82 -19.12 -10.53
CA VAL A 209 9.91 -19.17 -9.38
C VAL A 209 9.22 -20.53 -9.36
N TYR A 210 9.32 -21.19 -8.21
CA TYR A 210 8.81 -22.52 -7.94
C TYR A 210 7.69 -22.44 -6.91
N ARG A 211 6.75 -23.37 -7.00
CA ARG A 211 5.78 -23.61 -5.93
C ARG A 211 6.42 -24.53 -4.90
N GLY A 212 6.26 -24.22 -3.62
CA GLY A 212 6.75 -25.05 -2.52
C GLY A 212 5.86 -24.98 -1.30
N GLU A 213 6.35 -25.56 -0.22
CA GLU A 213 5.74 -25.63 1.09
C GLU A 213 6.77 -25.22 2.15
N TYR A 214 6.36 -24.37 3.08
CA TYR A 214 7.14 -23.94 4.23
C TYR A 214 6.25 -24.02 5.48
N HIS A 215 6.65 -24.83 6.48
CA HIS A 215 5.83 -25.14 7.67
C HIS A 215 4.38 -25.58 7.36
N GLY A 216 4.16 -26.32 6.28
CA GLY A 216 2.82 -26.76 5.85
C GLY A 216 2.01 -25.71 5.08
N PHE A 217 2.55 -24.50 4.87
CA PHE A 217 1.93 -23.45 4.07
C PHE A 217 2.51 -23.41 2.67
N GLN A 218 1.64 -23.21 1.68
CA GLN A 218 2.07 -23.02 0.31
C GLN A 218 2.83 -21.69 0.14
N VAL A 219 3.98 -21.74 -0.53
CA VAL A 219 4.89 -20.61 -0.73
C VAL A 219 5.38 -20.52 -2.17
N ALA A 220 5.77 -19.32 -2.58
CA ALA A 220 6.55 -19.09 -3.79
C ALA A 220 8.04 -19.06 -3.43
N ILE A 221 8.84 -19.87 -4.13
CA ILE A 221 10.29 -19.95 -3.94
C ILE A 221 10.95 -19.37 -5.18
N LYS A 222 11.50 -18.17 -5.07
CA LYS A 222 12.21 -17.50 -6.16
C LYS A 222 13.72 -17.80 -6.07
N ARG A 223 14.25 -18.45 -7.11
CA ARG A 223 15.67 -18.78 -7.29
C ARG A 223 16.30 -17.83 -8.30
N TYR A 224 17.46 -17.25 -8.00
CA TYR A 224 18.23 -16.50 -9.00
C TYR A 224 19.17 -17.43 -9.78
N THR A 225 19.21 -17.25 -11.11
CA THR A 225 19.93 -18.15 -12.03
C THR A 225 21.36 -17.71 -12.34
N ASP A 226 21.63 -16.39 -12.34
CA ASP A 226 22.93 -15.81 -12.75
C ASP A 226 23.58 -14.93 -11.66
N LEU A 227 24.04 -15.57 -10.59
CA LEU A 227 24.81 -14.90 -9.54
C LEU A 227 26.32 -15.18 -9.70
N ASN A 228 27.01 -14.39 -10.54
CA ASN A 228 28.49 -14.38 -10.63
C ASN A 228 29.15 -13.57 -9.49
N THR A 229 28.47 -13.42 -8.35
CA THR A 229 28.89 -12.56 -7.25
C THR A 229 29.35 -13.41 -6.07
N SER A 230 30.36 -12.97 -5.31
CA SER A 230 30.83 -13.71 -4.14
C SER A 230 29.74 -13.80 -3.07
N SER A 231 29.68 -14.93 -2.34
CA SER A 231 28.68 -15.21 -1.30
C SER A 231 28.51 -14.05 -0.30
N GLY A 232 29.60 -13.37 0.09
CA GLY A 232 29.55 -12.22 1.02
C GLY A 232 28.89 -10.95 0.45
N ALA A 233 29.09 -10.63 -0.84
CA ALA A 233 28.44 -9.48 -1.47
C ALA A 233 26.94 -9.72 -1.63
N ILE A 234 26.58 -10.96 -1.98
CA ILE A 234 25.20 -11.43 -2.09
C ILE A 234 24.48 -11.34 -0.73
N GLN A 235 25.10 -11.87 0.33
CA GLN A 235 24.57 -11.80 1.70
C GLN A 235 24.36 -10.34 2.18
N SER A 236 25.24 -9.41 1.81
CA SER A 236 25.12 -8.00 2.19
C SER A 236 23.98 -7.26 1.48
N VAL A 237 23.73 -7.60 0.20
CA VAL A 237 22.61 -7.06 -0.59
C VAL A 237 21.29 -7.60 -0.04
N PHE A 238 21.25 -8.89 0.27
CA PHE A 238 20.07 -9.53 0.81
C PHE A 238 19.75 -9.14 2.25
N LYS A 239 20.75 -8.89 3.11
CA LYS A 239 20.50 -8.35 4.45
C LYS A 239 19.77 -7.00 4.36
N LYS A 240 20.19 -6.11 3.45
CA LYS A 240 19.49 -4.84 3.18
C LYS A 240 18.08 -5.05 2.63
N GLU A 241 17.86 -6.11 1.86
CA GLU A 241 16.55 -6.47 1.32
C GLU A 241 15.61 -6.97 2.41
N THR A 242 16.08 -7.84 3.32
CA THR A 242 15.30 -8.25 4.50
C THR A 242 14.96 -7.06 5.40
N GLU A 243 15.90 -6.15 5.65
CA GLU A 243 15.65 -4.92 6.42
C GLU A 243 14.65 -4.00 5.73
N THR A 244 14.61 -4.01 4.40
CA THR A 244 13.64 -3.25 3.60
C THR A 244 12.26 -3.90 3.71
N MET A 245 12.15 -5.21 3.45
CA MET A 245 10.87 -5.94 3.46
C MET A 245 10.23 -5.99 4.86
N LYS A 246 11.02 -6.12 5.94
CA LYS A 246 10.52 -6.05 7.33
C LYS A 246 9.76 -4.75 7.63
N ARG A 247 10.05 -3.66 6.91
CA ARG A 247 9.41 -2.35 7.13
C ARG A 247 8.07 -2.20 6.40
N PHE A 248 7.76 -3.07 5.43
CA PHE A 248 6.60 -2.93 4.55
C PHE A 248 5.50 -3.96 4.80
N GLU A 249 5.51 -4.66 5.94
CA GLU A 249 4.43 -5.60 6.26
C GLU A 249 3.06 -4.89 6.18
N SER A 250 2.18 -5.45 5.35
CA SER A 250 0.83 -4.99 5.06
C SER A 250 0.09 -6.07 4.26
N PRO A 251 -1.25 -6.20 4.41
CA PRO A 251 -2.04 -7.15 3.60
C PRO A 251 -1.90 -6.96 2.08
N ASN A 252 -1.57 -5.74 1.63
CA ASN A 252 -1.43 -5.37 0.21
C ASN A 252 0.04 -5.22 -0.24
N ILE A 253 0.98 -5.69 0.57
CA ILE A 253 2.38 -5.87 0.22
C ILE A 253 2.68 -7.37 0.21
N LEU A 254 3.40 -7.84 -0.81
CA LEU A 254 3.79 -9.24 -0.93
C LEU A 254 4.67 -9.63 0.25
N ARG A 255 4.19 -10.57 1.07
CA ARG A 255 4.91 -11.04 2.24
C ARG A 255 6.12 -11.88 1.84
N MET A 256 7.25 -11.57 2.43
CA MET A 256 8.46 -12.39 2.41
C MET A 256 8.59 -13.10 3.75
N PHE A 257 8.80 -14.42 3.73
CA PHE A 257 9.02 -15.22 4.93
C PHE A 257 10.51 -15.30 5.29
N GLY A 258 11.38 -15.32 4.30
CA GLY A 258 12.80 -15.47 4.55
C GLY A 258 13.63 -15.76 3.32
N ILE A 259 14.89 -16.10 3.59
CA ILE A 259 15.87 -16.46 2.58
C ILE A 259 16.44 -17.83 2.93
N CYS A 260 16.56 -18.69 1.93
CA CYS A 260 17.29 -19.95 2.04
C CYS A 260 18.54 -19.90 1.15
N VAL A 261 19.67 -20.35 1.69
CA VAL A 261 20.91 -20.55 0.94
C VAL A 261 21.19 -22.03 0.89
N GLN A 262 21.29 -22.58 -0.31
CA GLN A 262 21.60 -23.97 -0.59
C GLN A 262 23.04 -24.05 -1.13
N GLU A 263 23.89 -24.84 -0.50
CA GLU A 263 25.33 -24.99 -0.84
C GLU A 263 25.63 -26.36 -1.50
N ASP A 264 24.59 -27.05 -1.94
CA ASP A 264 24.56 -28.44 -2.38
C ASP A 264 25.16 -28.67 -3.80
N GLY A 265 25.98 -27.75 -4.30
CA GLY A 265 26.62 -27.83 -5.62
C GLY A 265 27.78 -26.84 -5.83
N PRO A 266 28.34 -26.73 -7.05
CA PRO A 266 29.50 -25.87 -7.32
C PRO A 266 29.23 -24.36 -7.17
N ARG A 267 27.96 -23.97 -7.02
CA ARG A 267 27.52 -22.59 -6.77
C ARG A 267 26.40 -22.60 -5.73
N SER A 268 26.48 -21.69 -4.77
CA SER A 268 25.41 -21.48 -3.78
C SER A 268 24.14 -20.98 -4.49
N GLN A 269 23.01 -21.63 -4.24
CA GLN A 269 21.69 -21.20 -4.72
C GLN A 269 21.03 -20.32 -3.66
N PHE A 270 20.51 -19.18 -4.10
CA PHE A 270 19.83 -18.23 -3.22
C PHE A 270 18.35 -18.21 -3.55
N LEU A 271 17.54 -18.46 -2.51
CA LEU A 271 16.11 -18.60 -2.61
C LEU A 271 15.43 -17.53 -1.74
N ILE A 272 14.45 -16.82 -2.31
CA ILE A 272 13.53 -15.95 -1.57
C ILE A 272 12.21 -16.69 -1.41
N ILE A 273 11.74 -16.80 -0.17
CA ILE A 273 10.52 -17.51 0.18
C ILE A 273 9.46 -16.45 0.46
N MET A 274 8.39 -16.47 -0.33
CA MET A 274 7.31 -15.48 -0.29
C MET A 274 5.95 -16.16 -0.16
N GLU A 275 4.94 -15.40 0.23
CA GLU A 275 3.56 -15.89 0.09
C GLU A 275 3.26 -16.21 -1.38
N TYR A 276 2.53 -17.30 -1.57
CA TYR A 276 2.09 -17.71 -2.88
C TYR A 276 0.79 -16.99 -3.22
N CYS A 277 0.71 -16.40 -4.41
CA CYS A 277 -0.50 -15.75 -4.93
C CYS A 277 -1.11 -16.62 -6.03
N GLU A 278 -2.26 -17.22 -5.74
CA GLU A 278 -2.87 -18.29 -6.52
C GLU A 278 -3.27 -17.88 -7.93
N LYS A 279 -3.58 -16.60 -8.13
CA LYS A 279 -3.98 -16.05 -9.43
C LYS A 279 -2.82 -15.46 -10.23
N GLY A 280 -1.59 -15.52 -9.71
CA GLY A 280 -0.41 -15.02 -10.39
C GLY A 280 -0.32 -13.49 -10.40
N SER A 281 0.22 -12.91 -11.48
CA SER A 281 0.33 -11.46 -11.61
C SER A 281 -0.99 -10.81 -12.02
N LEU A 282 -1.16 -9.54 -11.67
CA LEU A 282 -2.33 -8.77 -12.07
C LEU A 282 -2.48 -8.76 -13.59
N ARG A 283 -1.39 -8.63 -14.34
CA ARG A 283 -1.42 -8.72 -15.81
C ARG A 283 -1.99 -10.06 -16.31
N GLN A 284 -1.62 -11.18 -15.68
CA GLN A 284 -2.15 -12.50 -16.03
C GLN A 284 -3.65 -12.60 -15.74
N VAL A 285 -4.10 -12.09 -14.59
CA VAL A 285 -5.54 -12.06 -14.25
C VAL A 285 -6.33 -11.23 -15.24
N LEU A 286 -5.82 -10.06 -15.65
CA LEU A 286 -6.49 -9.21 -16.62
C LEU A 286 -6.54 -9.85 -18.02
N ASP A 287 -5.51 -10.59 -18.42
CA ASP A 287 -5.48 -11.30 -19.70
C ASP A 287 -6.41 -12.53 -19.74
N THR A 288 -6.66 -13.19 -18.61
CA THR A 288 -7.34 -14.51 -18.57
C THR A 288 -8.72 -14.51 -17.90
N GLU A 289 -9.00 -13.54 -17.05
CA GLU A 289 -10.22 -13.51 -16.22
C GLU A 289 -11.03 -12.22 -16.38
N CYS A 290 -10.75 -11.37 -17.36
CA CYS A 290 -11.42 -10.06 -17.51
C CYS A 290 -12.96 -10.15 -17.47
N GLU A 291 -13.54 -11.14 -18.14
CA GLU A 291 -15.00 -11.36 -18.19
C GLU A 291 -15.62 -11.63 -16.81
N LYS A 292 -14.81 -12.08 -15.83
CA LYS A 292 -15.22 -12.35 -14.45
C LYS A 292 -15.12 -11.12 -13.56
N LEU A 293 -14.53 -10.02 -14.04
CA LEU A 293 -14.25 -8.82 -13.25
C LEU A 293 -15.35 -7.77 -13.42
N SER A 294 -16.31 -7.76 -12.50
CA SER A 294 -17.30 -6.69 -12.38
C SER A 294 -16.67 -5.34 -11.98
N TRP A 295 -17.35 -4.22 -12.22
CA TRP A 295 -16.87 -2.91 -11.78
C TRP A 295 -16.61 -2.79 -10.27
N PRO A 296 -17.46 -3.32 -9.38
CA PRO A 296 -17.14 -3.41 -7.95
C PRO A 296 -15.83 -4.16 -7.67
N ARG A 297 -15.58 -5.27 -8.39
CA ARG A 297 -14.35 -6.06 -8.27
C ARG A 297 -13.14 -5.26 -8.75
N LYS A 298 -13.21 -4.65 -9.94
CA LYS A 298 -12.16 -3.79 -10.51
C LYS A 298 -11.81 -2.63 -9.57
N ALA A 299 -12.83 -1.94 -9.03
CA ALA A 299 -12.62 -0.85 -8.07
C ALA A 299 -11.95 -1.33 -6.77
N ARG A 300 -12.28 -2.54 -6.28
CA ARG A 300 -11.63 -3.13 -5.10
C ARG A 300 -10.18 -3.53 -5.38
N MET A 301 -9.90 -4.08 -6.55
CA MET A 301 -8.52 -4.37 -7.00
C MET A 301 -7.69 -3.09 -7.12
N CYS A 302 -8.26 -1.99 -7.66
CA CYS A 302 -7.63 -0.66 -7.67
C CYS A 302 -7.32 -0.18 -6.25
N LEU A 303 -8.26 -0.33 -5.31
CA LEU A 303 -8.09 0.06 -3.92
C LEU A 303 -6.96 -0.73 -3.24
N ASP A 304 -6.93 -2.04 -3.44
CA ASP A 304 -5.90 -2.92 -2.87
C ASP A 304 -4.51 -2.61 -3.43
N ALA A 305 -4.40 -2.39 -4.75
CA ALA A 305 -3.16 -1.92 -5.37
C ALA A 305 -2.71 -0.56 -4.79
N ALA A 306 -3.65 0.37 -4.57
CA ALA A 306 -3.37 1.69 -4.02
C ALA A 306 -2.91 1.64 -2.56
N LYS A 307 -3.48 0.74 -1.74
CA LYS A 307 -3.01 0.50 -0.37
C LYS A 307 -1.55 0.02 -0.34
N GLY A 308 -1.19 -0.90 -1.24
CA GLY A 308 0.18 -1.39 -1.37
C GLY A 308 1.17 -0.28 -1.74
N LEU A 309 0.85 0.51 -2.77
CA LEU A 309 1.71 1.64 -3.17
C LEU A 309 1.81 2.72 -2.08
N TYR A 310 0.69 3.02 -1.43
CA TYR A 310 0.65 3.96 -0.34
C TYR A 310 1.53 3.51 0.83
N ARG A 311 1.47 2.23 1.22
CA ARG A 311 2.33 1.67 2.28
C ARG A 311 3.82 1.89 1.98
N LEU A 312 4.22 1.73 0.72
CA LEU A 312 5.59 2.01 0.28
C LEU A 312 5.95 3.50 0.46
N HIS A 313 5.08 4.39 -0.02
CA HIS A 313 5.29 5.83 -0.02
C HIS A 313 5.36 6.46 1.37
N GLN A 314 4.86 5.80 2.41
CA GLN A 314 4.82 6.31 3.78
C GLN A 314 6.13 6.15 4.56
N THR A 315 7.11 5.37 4.08
CA THR A 315 8.31 5.12 4.89
C THR A 315 9.23 6.33 4.99
N GLU A 316 9.52 6.76 6.23
CA GLU A 316 10.15 8.02 6.60
C GLU A 316 11.65 8.19 6.23
N GLU A 317 12.31 7.20 5.63
CA GLU A 317 13.68 7.38 5.11
C GLU A 317 13.65 7.71 3.62
N LYS A 318 13.91 8.99 3.28
CA LYS A 318 14.04 9.50 1.89
C LYS A 318 13.11 8.79 0.90
N SER A 319 11.80 9.04 0.99
CA SER A 319 10.79 8.78 -0.04
C SER A 319 11.15 7.62 -0.98
N LYS A 320 11.03 6.37 -0.51
CA LYS A 320 11.24 5.21 -1.37
C LYS A 320 10.11 5.13 -2.39
N VAL A 321 10.45 5.46 -3.63
CA VAL A 321 9.73 5.05 -4.82
C VAL A 321 10.05 3.58 -5.10
N HIS A 322 9.09 2.83 -5.61
CA HIS A 322 9.31 1.49 -6.14
C HIS A 322 10.30 1.53 -7.33
N GLY A 323 10.16 2.53 -8.19
CA GLY A 323 11.02 2.76 -9.35
C GLY A 323 10.75 1.83 -10.55
N CYS A 324 9.75 0.96 -10.47
CA CYS A 324 9.38 0.04 -11.56
C CYS A 324 7.93 -0.43 -11.44
N ILE A 325 6.97 0.49 -11.34
CA ILE A 325 5.55 0.13 -11.29
C ILE A 325 5.06 -0.34 -12.67
N ASN A 326 4.46 -1.52 -12.71
CA ASN A 326 3.67 -2.07 -13.82
C ASN A 326 2.75 -3.20 -13.31
N SER A 327 1.81 -3.64 -14.14
CA SER A 327 0.82 -4.68 -13.79
C SER A 327 1.44 -6.06 -13.49
N CYS A 328 2.68 -6.34 -13.91
CA CYS A 328 3.37 -7.58 -13.52
C CYS A 328 3.97 -7.53 -12.11
N LYS A 329 4.16 -6.33 -11.54
CA LYS A 329 4.67 -6.17 -10.15
C LYS A 329 3.60 -6.30 -9.09
N PHE A 330 2.33 -6.30 -9.47
CA PHE A 330 1.23 -6.63 -8.57
C PHE A 330 0.88 -8.11 -8.72
N LEU A 331 0.80 -8.84 -7.61
CA LEU A 331 0.31 -10.22 -7.56
C LEU A 331 -1.12 -10.24 -7.01
N VAL A 332 -1.87 -11.28 -7.36
CA VAL A 332 -3.27 -11.43 -6.99
C VAL A 332 -3.43 -12.74 -6.23
N ALA A 333 -3.74 -12.63 -4.94
CA ALA A 333 -4.06 -13.77 -4.09
C ALA A 333 -5.53 -14.19 -4.26
N GLU A 334 -5.89 -15.31 -3.62
CA GLU A 334 -7.26 -15.80 -3.52
C GLU A 334 -8.24 -14.68 -3.11
N GLY A 335 -9.45 -14.69 -3.69
CA GLY A 335 -10.44 -13.62 -3.48
C GLY A 335 -10.15 -12.29 -4.22
N TYR A 336 -9.18 -12.27 -5.14
CA TYR A 336 -8.73 -11.10 -5.91
C TYR A 336 -8.08 -9.99 -5.06
N ILE A 337 -7.41 -10.38 -3.98
CA ILE A 337 -6.67 -9.44 -3.14
C ILE A 337 -5.38 -9.07 -3.87
N VAL A 338 -5.20 -7.79 -4.18
CA VAL A 338 -4.01 -7.31 -4.89
C VAL A 338 -2.89 -6.95 -3.91
N LYS A 339 -1.69 -7.45 -4.21
CA LYS A 339 -0.48 -7.27 -3.40
C LYS A 339 0.63 -6.71 -4.26
N LEU A 340 1.19 -5.56 -3.89
CA LEU A 340 2.38 -5.03 -4.55
C LEU A 340 3.57 -5.92 -4.16
N GLY A 341 4.29 -6.44 -5.14
CA GLY A 341 5.52 -7.21 -4.98
C GLY A 341 6.63 -6.62 -5.84
N GLY A 342 7.69 -7.40 -6.07
CA GLY A 342 8.77 -6.96 -6.95
C GLY A 342 9.61 -5.81 -6.41
N PHE A 343 9.67 -5.66 -5.09
CA PHE A 343 10.58 -4.77 -4.33
C PHE A 343 12.06 -5.10 -4.49
N GLU A 344 12.41 -5.91 -5.49
CA GLU A 344 13.77 -6.17 -5.91
C GLU A 344 14.38 -4.82 -6.22
N LEU A 345 15.12 -4.30 -5.24
CA LEU A 345 15.66 -2.97 -5.29
C LEU A 345 16.41 -2.88 -6.62
N ALA A 346 16.18 -1.82 -7.39
CA ALA A 346 16.96 -1.54 -8.60
C ALA A 346 18.49 -1.64 -8.36
N LYS A 347 18.92 -1.55 -7.08
CA LYS A 347 20.29 -1.82 -6.60
C LYS A 347 20.69 -3.29 -6.54
N THR A 348 19.81 -4.25 -6.24
CA THR A 348 20.10 -5.69 -6.26
C THR A 348 20.32 -6.14 -7.69
N GLU A 349 19.41 -5.78 -8.62
CA GLU A 349 19.63 -6.03 -10.04
C GLU A 349 20.89 -5.34 -10.55
N THR A 350 21.14 -4.05 -10.27
CA THR A 350 22.36 -3.37 -10.77
C THR A 350 23.65 -3.82 -10.08
N SER A 351 23.61 -4.23 -8.80
CA SER A 351 24.79 -4.74 -8.09
C SER A 351 25.15 -6.16 -8.52
N LEU A 352 24.15 -6.98 -8.83
CA LEU A 352 24.32 -8.33 -9.39
C LEU A 352 24.63 -8.30 -10.90
N LYS A 353 24.13 -7.31 -11.65
CA LYS A 353 24.41 -7.06 -13.08
C LYS A 353 25.80 -6.44 -13.34
N LYS A 354 26.64 -6.18 -12.32
CA LYS A 354 27.96 -5.56 -12.53
C LYS A 354 28.91 -6.35 -13.44
N SER A 355 28.62 -7.61 -13.79
CA SER A 355 29.46 -8.41 -14.70
C SER A 355 28.98 -8.47 -16.16
N THR A 356 27.78 -8.00 -16.52
CA THR A 356 27.25 -8.08 -17.90
C THR A 356 27.32 -6.72 -18.60
N LYS A 357 28.54 -6.23 -18.84
CA LYS A 357 28.80 -5.06 -19.71
C LYS A 357 28.58 -5.33 -21.21
N LYS A 358 28.19 -6.54 -21.61
CA LYS A 358 27.92 -6.90 -23.01
C LYS A 358 26.91 -8.03 -23.09
N SER A 359 25.63 -7.71 -23.28
CA SER A 359 24.71 -8.55 -24.05
C SER A 359 23.34 -7.89 -24.07
N THR A 360 22.93 -7.49 -25.28
CA THR A 360 21.55 -7.40 -25.77
C THR A 360 20.52 -6.68 -24.91
N LYS A 361 19.91 -5.63 -25.49
CA LYS A 361 18.60 -5.09 -25.15
C LYS A 361 17.61 -6.20 -24.74
N SER A 362 17.61 -6.59 -23.47
CA SER A 362 16.56 -7.41 -22.90
C SER A 362 15.36 -6.49 -22.79
N LYS A 363 14.34 -6.75 -23.61
CA LYS A 363 13.02 -6.09 -23.67
C LYS A 363 12.25 -6.00 -22.32
N GLU A 364 12.86 -6.40 -21.22
CA GLU A 364 12.30 -6.37 -19.86
C GLU A 364 12.71 -5.12 -19.05
N SER A 365 13.58 -4.25 -19.59
CA SER A 365 13.85 -2.93 -19.02
C SER A 365 12.72 -1.95 -19.39
N GLY A 366 11.60 -2.02 -18.66
CA GLY A 366 10.55 -1.00 -18.58
C GLY A 366 9.89 -0.64 -19.91
N SER A 367 8.72 -1.21 -20.21
CA SER A 367 7.93 -0.73 -21.35
C SER A 367 7.63 0.77 -21.16
N LEU A 368 8.02 1.60 -22.13
CA LEU A 368 7.89 3.06 -22.06
C LEU A 368 6.45 3.53 -21.80
N CYS A 369 5.46 2.66 -22.00
CA CYS A 369 4.06 2.92 -21.70
C CYS A 369 3.79 3.32 -20.23
N TYR A 370 4.65 2.92 -19.29
CA TYR A 370 4.51 3.29 -17.87
C TYR A 370 5.23 4.60 -17.51
N TYR A 371 6.03 5.17 -18.41
CA TYR A 371 6.88 6.32 -18.09
C TYR A 371 6.06 7.61 -18.20
N SER A 372 6.23 8.48 -17.21
CA SER A 372 5.57 9.78 -17.21
C SER A 372 6.14 10.71 -18.30
N PRO A 373 5.36 11.71 -18.78
CA PRO A 373 5.79 12.65 -19.80
C PRO A 373 7.13 13.33 -19.47
N GLU A 374 7.36 13.70 -18.20
CA GLU A 374 8.60 14.34 -17.78
C GLU A 374 9.83 13.42 -17.79
N VAL A 375 9.64 12.11 -17.59
CA VAL A 375 10.70 11.10 -17.69
C VAL A 375 10.98 10.77 -19.16
N LEU A 376 9.95 10.71 -20.01
CA LEU A 376 10.11 10.52 -21.46
C LEU A 376 10.82 11.71 -22.11
N LYS A 377 10.54 12.94 -21.66
CA LYS A 377 11.19 14.17 -22.14
C LYS A 377 12.68 14.23 -21.81
N ASN A 378 13.05 13.80 -20.61
CA ASN A 378 14.42 13.88 -20.12
C ASN A 378 14.77 12.61 -19.34
N ILE A 379 15.61 11.77 -19.93
CA ILE A 379 16.09 10.53 -19.33
C ILE A 379 16.84 10.75 -17.99
N ASN A 380 17.38 11.95 -17.78
CA ASN A 380 18.05 12.33 -16.53
C ASN A 380 17.10 12.94 -15.49
N HIS A 381 15.79 13.00 -15.76
CA HIS A 381 14.81 13.50 -14.81
C HIS A 381 14.81 12.62 -13.54
N PRO A 382 14.98 13.20 -12.33
CA PRO A 382 14.94 12.42 -11.10
C PRO A 382 13.58 11.73 -10.93
N TYR A 383 13.58 10.41 -10.75
CA TYR A 383 12.34 9.67 -10.53
C TYR A 383 11.74 10.04 -9.17
N SER A 384 10.47 10.44 -9.16
CA SER A 384 9.76 10.96 -7.99
C SER A 384 8.49 10.15 -7.71
N LYS A 385 7.85 10.38 -6.55
CA LYS A 385 6.52 9.81 -6.26
C LYS A 385 5.51 10.17 -7.36
N GLN A 386 5.60 11.37 -7.93
CA GLN A 386 4.70 11.83 -8.98
C GLN A 386 4.93 11.10 -10.31
N CYS A 387 6.18 10.74 -10.62
CA CYS A 387 6.47 9.85 -11.75
C CYS A 387 5.83 8.46 -11.51
N GLU A 388 5.96 7.95 -10.28
CA GLU A 388 5.37 6.67 -9.90
C GLU A 388 3.84 6.66 -9.91
N MET A 389 3.20 7.76 -9.51
CA MET A 389 1.74 7.91 -9.59
C MET A 389 1.23 7.87 -11.04
N TYR A 390 2.03 8.34 -12.01
CA TYR A 390 1.68 8.17 -13.43
C TYR A 390 1.74 6.71 -13.85
N SER A 391 2.85 6.02 -13.55
CA SER A 391 3.00 4.59 -13.81
C SER A 391 1.87 3.78 -13.17
N PHE A 392 1.49 4.15 -11.95
CA PHE A 392 0.35 3.55 -11.25
C PHE A 392 -0.98 3.86 -11.93
N GLY A 393 -1.18 5.06 -12.46
CA GLY A 393 -2.35 5.42 -13.25
C GLY A 393 -2.53 4.55 -14.50
N ILE A 394 -1.43 4.13 -15.14
CA ILE A 394 -1.46 3.16 -16.24
C ILE A 394 -1.93 1.78 -15.73
N VAL A 395 -1.44 1.32 -14.57
CA VAL A 395 -1.92 0.06 -13.97
C VAL A 395 -3.41 0.12 -13.63
N LEU A 396 -3.91 1.25 -13.13
CA LEU A 396 -5.34 1.41 -12.87
C LEU A 396 -6.17 1.44 -14.16
N TRP A 397 -5.62 2.02 -15.24
CA TRP A 397 -6.22 1.95 -16.56
C TRP A 397 -6.29 0.50 -17.06
N GLU A 398 -5.20 -0.27 -16.92
CA GLU A 398 -5.20 -1.70 -17.26
C GLU A 398 -6.25 -2.48 -16.47
N ILE A 399 -6.47 -2.19 -15.18
CA ILE A 399 -7.53 -2.83 -14.40
C ILE A 399 -8.92 -2.49 -14.96
N ALA A 400 -9.13 -1.22 -15.33
CA ALA A 400 -10.41 -0.77 -15.86
C ALA A 400 -10.71 -1.38 -17.23
N THR A 401 -9.73 -1.44 -18.12
CA THR A 401 -9.90 -1.86 -19.52
C THR A 401 -9.63 -3.34 -19.75
N CYS A 402 -8.84 -3.98 -18.89
CA CYS A 402 -8.15 -5.25 -19.12
C CYS A 402 -7.21 -5.25 -20.33
N GLU A 403 -6.97 -4.11 -20.99
CA GLU A 403 -6.14 -4.03 -22.19
C GLU A 403 -4.65 -3.86 -21.83
N LYS A 404 -3.79 -4.07 -22.82
CA LYS A 404 -2.36 -3.77 -22.72
C LYS A 404 -2.13 -2.32 -23.16
N PRO A 405 -1.42 -1.50 -22.35
CA PRO A 405 -1.27 -0.09 -22.63
C PRO A 405 -0.48 0.12 -23.91
N PHE A 406 -0.97 1.00 -24.78
CA PHE A 406 -0.41 1.33 -26.09
C PHE A 406 -0.16 0.09 -26.96
N ALA A 407 -1.10 -0.87 -26.97
CA ALA A 407 -1.00 -2.07 -27.79
C ALA A 407 -0.69 -1.73 -29.26
N GLY A 408 0.32 -2.39 -29.83
CA GLY A 408 0.75 -2.18 -31.21
C GLY A 408 1.56 -0.91 -31.47
N CYS A 409 1.76 -0.03 -30.48
CA CYS A 409 2.62 1.15 -30.62
C CYS A 409 4.10 0.80 -30.44
N SER A 410 4.97 1.41 -31.23
CA SER A 410 6.41 1.39 -31.00
C SER A 410 6.81 2.38 -29.90
N ASP A 411 8.02 2.25 -29.38
CA ASP A 411 8.60 3.19 -28.40
C ASP A 411 8.55 4.66 -28.88
N LYS A 412 8.70 4.89 -30.19
CA LYS A 412 8.61 6.23 -30.79
C LYS A 412 7.17 6.74 -30.79
N ASP A 413 6.21 5.88 -31.12
CA ASP A 413 4.79 6.25 -31.14
C ASP A 413 4.31 6.59 -29.73
N ILE A 414 4.77 5.85 -28.71
CA ILE A 414 4.48 6.14 -27.30
C ILE A 414 5.04 7.50 -26.90
N GLN A 415 6.30 7.78 -27.26
CA GLN A 415 6.91 9.09 -26.98
C GLN A 415 6.11 10.22 -27.63
N GLN A 416 5.78 10.12 -28.92
CA GLN A 416 5.01 11.13 -29.63
C GLN A 416 3.63 11.34 -28.97
N LYS A 417 2.86 10.26 -28.76
CA LYS A 417 1.52 10.34 -28.16
C LYS A 417 1.55 10.94 -26.76
N VAL A 418 2.40 10.41 -25.87
CA VAL A 418 2.39 10.79 -24.45
C VAL A 418 3.00 12.18 -24.25
N PHE A 419 4.12 12.47 -24.90
CA PHE A 419 4.87 13.70 -24.67
C PHE A 419 4.38 14.86 -25.55
N GLU A 420 4.21 14.65 -26.85
CA GLU A 420 3.88 15.73 -27.80
C GLU A 420 2.38 15.98 -27.87
N GLU A 421 1.58 14.92 -28.00
CA GLU A 421 0.13 15.00 -28.18
C GLU A 421 -0.65 15.07 -26.85
N LYS A 422 0.04 14.85 -25.72
CA LYS A 422 -0.55 14.77 -24.37
C LYS A 422 -1.70 13.74 -24.29
N PHE A 423 -1.59 12.69 -25.09
CA PHE A 423 -2.62 11.68 -25.26
C PHE A 423 -2.74 10.79 -24.01
N GLN A 424 -3.98 10.45 -23.68
CA GLN A 424 -4.32 9.43 -22.69
C GLN A 424 -5.26 8.42 -23.34
N GLU A 425 -4.95 7.13 -23.24
CA GLU A 425 -5.83 6.08 -23.75
C GLU A 425 -7.22 6.17 -23.08
N PRO A 426 -8.30 6.09 -23.85
CA PRO A 426 -9.65 6.25 -23.35
C PRO A 426 -10.02 5.12 -22.37
N LEU A 427 -11.02 5.37 -21.54
CA LEU A 427 -11.64 4.34 -20.70
C LEU A 427 -12.92 3.84 -21.37
N PRO A 428 -13.36 2.60 -21.07
CA PRO A 428 -14.65 2.07 -21.52
C PRO A 428 -15.81 3.00 -21.16
N GLU A 429 -16.82 3.07 -22.02
CA GLU A 429 -18.00 3.92 -21.81
C GLU A 429 -18.78 3.55 -20.55
N ASP A 430 -18.76 2.28 -20.16
CA ASP A 430 -19.40 1.75 -18.97
C ASP A 430 -18.55 1.92 -17.69
N CYS A 431 -17.35 2.48 -17.78
CA CYS A 431 -16.51 2.77 -16.63
C CYS A 431 -17.19 3.76 -15.68
N PRO A 432 -17.36 3.42 -14.38
CA PRO A 432 -17.93 4.34 -13.41
C PRO A 432 -17.16 5.66 -13.40
N LYS A 433 -17.85 6.76 -13.69
CA LYS A 433 -17.25 8.10 -13.81
C LYS A 433 -16.30 8.45 -12.66
N PRO A 434 -16.63 8.21 -11.37
CA PRO A 434 -15.70 8.50 -10.28
C PRO A 434 -14.40 7.68 -10.34
N LEU A 435 -14.42 6.44 -10.85
CA LEU A 435 -13.22 5.64 -11.07
C LEU A 435 -12.38 6.24 -12.20
N GLY A 436 -13.03 6.55 -13.32
CA GLY A 436 -12.35 7.11 -14.49
C GLY A 436 -11.69 8.46 -14.20
N ASP A 437 -12.34 9.33 -13.42
CA ASP A 437 -11.78 10.60 -12.99
C ASP A 437 -10.50 10.40 -12.15
N LEU A 438 -10.46 9.36 -11.29
CA LEU A 438 -9.26 9.03 -10.50
C LEU A 438 -8.13 8.50 -11.37
N ILE A 439 -8.43 7.63 -12.34
CA ILE A 439 -7.44 7.09 -13.29
C ILE A 439 -6.84 8.23 -14.11
N ASN A 440 -7.68 9.11 -14.67
CA ASN A 440 -7.22 10.24 -15.47
C ASN A 440 -6.42 11.25 -14.64
N ALA A 441 -6.80 11.49 -13.38
CA ALA A 441 -6.01 12.33 -12.47
C ALA A 441 -4.61 11.76 -12.21
N CYS A 442 -4.46 10.44 -12.09
CA CYS A 442 -3.15 9.80 -11.95
C CYS A 442 -2.28 9.94 -13.21
N ARG A 443 -2.91 9.88 -14.40
CA ARG A 443 -2.25 10.00 -15.71
C ARG A 443 -2.09 11.45 -16.18
N ALA A 444 -2.40 12.45 -15.35
CA ALA A 444 -2.32 13.86 -15.73
C ALA A 444 -0.94 14.23 -16.29
N TYR A 445 -0.92 15.02 -17.37
CA TYR A 445 0.31 15.43 -18.03
C TYR A 445 1.23 16.19 -17.06
N GLU A 446 0.67 17.15 -16.35
CA GLU A 446 1.38 17.91 -15.33
C GLU A 446 1.52 17.11 -14.02
N SER A 447 2.76 16.89 -13.58
CA SER A 447 3.07 16.03 -12.43
C SER A 447 2.43 16.49 -11.12
N PHE A 448 2.25 17.80 -10.92
CA PHE A 448 1.66 18.36 -9.71
C PHE A 448 0.14 18.16 -9.62
N GLN A 449 -0.54 17.84 -10.72
CA GLN A 449 -1.98 17.55 -10.73
C GLN A 449 -2.29 16.13 -10.25
N ARG A 450 -1.29 15.25 -10.25
CA ARG A 450 -1.44 13.86 -9.81
C ARG A 450 -1.68 13.81 -8.30
N PRO A 451 -2.62 12.98 -7.81
CA PRO A 451 -2.87 12.81 -6.38
C PRO A 451 -1.71 12.07 -5.72
N SER A 452 -1.54 12.23 -4.41
CA SER A 452 -0.70 11.31 -3.64
C SER A 452 -1.37 9.94 -3.53
N ALA A 453 -0.59 8.88 -3.30
CA ALA A 453 -1.12 7.52 -3.11
C ALA A 453 -2.17 7.45 -1.98
N GLY A 454 -1.97 8.22 -0.90
CA GLY A 454 -2.91 8.30 0.22
C GLY A 454 -4.25 8.94 -0.15
N VAL A 455 -4.23 10.05 -0.91
CA VAL A 455 -5.45 10.71 -1.41
C VAL A 455 -6.21 9.79 -2.37
N LEU A 456 -5.50 9.11 -3.26
CA LEU A 456 -6.08 8.17 -4.21
C LEU A 456 -6.75 7.00 -3.50
N MET A 457 -6.04 6.36 -2.56
CA MET A 457 -6.56 5.26 -1.73
C MET A 457 -7.86 5.67 -1.03
N ASP A 458 -7.93 6.87 -0.45
CA ASP A 458 -9.12 7.36 0.22
C ASP A 458 -10.32 7.52 -0.69
N ARG A 459 -10.10 8.12 -1.87
CA ARG A 459 -11.17 8.30 -2.85
C ARG A 459 -11.66 6.95 -3.39
N LEU A 460 -10.75 6.01 -3.62
CA LEU A 460 -11.08 4.63 -3.99
C LEU A 460 -11.87 3.93 -2.87
N ARG A 461 -11.51 4.14 -1.60
CA ARG A 461 -12.23 3.57 -0.44
C ARG A 461 -13.68 4.06 -0.39
N ILE A 462 -13.91 5.34 -0.68
CA ILE A 462 -15.26 5.93 -0.77
C ILE A 462 -16.03 5.30 -1.94
N LEU A 463 -15.41 5.22 -3.12
CA LEU A 463 -16.02 4.65 -4.31
C LEU A 463 -16.42 3.18 -4.12
N VAL A 464 -15.52 2.35 -3.58
CA VAL A 464 -15.79 0.92 -3.33
C VAL A 464 -16.94 0.73 -2.34
N ALA A 465 -17.15 1.66 -1.40
CA ALA A 465 -18.30 1.59 -0.49
C ALA A 465 -19.64 1.90 -1.18
N GLN A 466 -19.61 2.64 -2.30
CA GLN A 466 -20.79 2.97 -3.11
C GLN A 466 -21.11 1.88 -4.13
N LEU A 467 -20.08 1.25 -4.70
CA LEU A 467 -20.18 0.10 -5.60
C LEU A 467 -20.38 -1.17 -4.77
N LYS A 468 -21.63 -1.47 -4.39
CA LYS A 468 -21.96 -2.77 -3.76
C LYS A 468 -21.87 -3.88 -4.81
N GLU A 469 -21.35 -5.03 -4.40
CA GLU A 469 -21.34 -6.28 -5.20
C GLU A 469 -22.75 -6.84 -5.37
#